data_AF-A0A1A8LM09-F1
#
_entry.id   AF-A0A1A8LM09-F1
#
_cell.length_a   1.000
_cell.length_b   1.000
_cell.length_c   1.000
_cell.angle_alpha   90.00
_cell.angle_beta   90.00
_cell.angle_gamma   90.00
#
_symmetry.space_group_name_H-M   'P 1'
#
loop_
_entity.id
_entity.type
_entity.pdbx_description
1 polymer ?
#
loop_
_entity_poly.entity_id
_entity_poly.type
_entity_poly.pdbx_seq_one_letter_code
_entity_poly.pdbx_strand_id
1 'polypeptide(L)'
;FDAEAIDDSILMLRRFWTQIVLSVRAKEYESARFTLGQLLHTLQDFYSHSNWVEMGKKSIYLHLLQPEEPAVPVAKENTPTCVDCFTPTCRNNLLPALANPQGNAHLLTTGYVSHSKKPKGKCSHGGVMDRSQYLNARGGINKDSTSPLFS
;
A
#
# COMPACT_ATOMS: atom_id res chain seq x y z
N PHE A 1 -2.33 2.00 -4.12
CA PHE A 1 -0.89 1.61 -4.08
C PHE A 1 -0.88 0.09 -4.10
N ASP A 2 -0.73 -0.50 -5.29
CA ASP A 2 -1.13 -1.89 -5.52
C ASP A 2 -0.04 -2.65 -6.25
N ALA A 3 -0.01 -3.97 -6.01
CA ALA A 3 0.85 -4.90 -6.74
C ALA A 3 2.34 -4.53 -6.75
N GLU A 4 2.82 -3.89 -5.67
CA GLU A 4 4.18 -3.40 -5.52
C GLU A 4 4.62 -2.35 -6.56
N ALA A 5 3.66 -1.75 -7.29
CA ALA A 5 3.87 -0.64 -8.23
C ALA A 5 4.09 0.70 -7.52
N ILE A 6 5.11 0.75 -6.64
CA ILE A 6 5.39 1.88 -5.75
C ILE A 6 5.81 3.13 -6.55
N ASP A 7 6.72 2.97 -7.51
CA ASP A 7 7.28 4.10 -8.26
C ASP A 7 6.22 4.81 -9.11
N ASP A 8 5.38 4.03 -9.79
CA ASP A 8 4.25 4.56 -10.57
C ASP A 8 3.24 5.29 -9.69
N SER A 9 2.95 4.73 -8.51
CA SER A 9 2.05 5.36 -7.52
C SER A 9 2.62 6.66 -6.96
N ILE A 10 3.94 6.72 -6.72
CA ILE A 10 4.65 7.94 -6.30
C ILE A 10 4.60 9.01 -7.40
N LEU A 11 4.81 8.63 -8.66
CA LEU A 11 4.70 9.54 -9.79
C LEU A 11 3.30 10.16 -9.89
N MET A 12 2.27 9.33 -9.74
CA MET A 12 0.88 9.79 -9.70
C MET A 12 0.61 10.75 -8.54
N LEU A 13 1.10 10.44 -7.34
CA LEU A 13 0.96 11.31 -6.17
C LEU A 13 1.57 12.70 -6.41
N ARG A 14 2.77 12.75 -7.01
CA ARG A 14 3.45 14.03 -7.34
C ARG A 14 2.78 14.79 -8.47
N ARG A 15 2.17 14.08 -9.42
CA ARG A 15 1.32 14.70 -10.45
C ARG A 15 0.11 15.38 -9.82
N PHE A 16 -0.59 14.71 -8.89
CA PHE A 16 -1.70 15.32 -8.16
C PHE A 16 -1.25 16.55 -7.38
N TRP A 17 -0.11 16.48 -6.68
CA TRP A 17 0.46 17.64 -5.99
C TRP A 17 0.67 18.84 -6.93
N THR A 18 1.28 18.58 -8.09
CA THR A 18 1.54 19.62 -9.10
C THR A 18 0.24 20.25 -9.60
N GLN A 19 -0.78 19.44 -9.90
CA GLN A 19 -2.09 19.89 -10.32
C GLN A 19 -2.78 20.75 -9.26
N ILE A 20 -2.71 20.37 -7.98
CA ILE A 20 -3.26 21.16 -6.87
C ILE A 20 -2.61 22.54 -6.82
N VAL A 21 -1.28 22.62 -6.87
CA VAL A 21 -0.56 23.90 -6.82
C VAL A 21 -0.94 24.79 -8.02
N LEU A 22 -1.03 24.22 -9.22
CA LEU A 22 -1.42 24.96 -10.43
C LEU A 22 -2.86 25.48 -10.34
N SER A 23 -3.82 24.63 -9.97
CA SER A 23 -5.23 25.03 -9.82
C SER A 23 -5.41 26.10 -8.73
N VAL A 24 -4.70 26.00 -7.59
CA VAL A 24 -4.72 27.04 -6.55
C VAL A 24 -4.20 28.37 -7.10
N ARG A 25 -3.09 28.37 -7.85
CA ARG A 25 -2.55 29.59 -8.47
C ARG A 25 -3.51 30.20 -9.50
N ALA A 26 -4.23 29.36 -10.24
CA ALA A 26 -5.27 29.76 -11.20
C ALA A 26 -6.60 30.15 -10.53
N LYS A 27 -6.72 30.02 -9.19
CA LYS A 27 -7.97 30.21 -8.41
C LYS A 27 -9.09 29.23 -8.76
N GLU A 28 -8.75 28.09 -9.35
CA GLU A 28 -9.65 26.97 -9.66
C GLU A 28 -9.83 26.07 -8.43
N TYR A 29 -10.46 26.60 -7.38
CA TYR A 29 -10.51 25.92 -6.08
C TYR A 29 -11.31 24.62 -6.08
N GLU A 30 -12.30 24.48 -6.95
CA GLU A 30 -13.06 23.24 -7.09
C GLU A 30 -12.16 22.10 -7.59
N SER A 31 -11.44 22.33 -8.69
CA SER A 31 -10.45 21.39 -9.23
C SER A 31 -9.35 21.08 -8.21
N ALA A 32 -8.84 22.10 -7.52
CA ALA A 32 -7.84 21.92 -6.47
C ALA A 32 -8.33 20.98 -5.34
N ARG A 33 -9.57 21.15 -4.87
CA ARG A 33 -10.15 20.29 -3.84
C ARG A 33 -10.39 18.87 -4.35
N PHE A 34 -10.88 18.73 -5.58
CA PHE A 34 -11.09 17.41 -6.19
C PHE A 34 -9.78 16.62 -6.27
N THR A 35 -8.73 17.23 -6.81
CA THR A 35 -7.41 16.58 -6.92
C THR A 35 -6.76 16.37 -5.55
N LEU A 36 -6.97 17.25 -4.58
CA LEU A 36 -6.55 17.03 -3.19
C LEU A 36 -7.21 15.78 -2.60
N GLY A 37 -8.50 15.56 -2.86
CA GLY A 37 -9.20 14.33 -2.48
C GLY A 37 -8.53 13.09 -3.06
N GLN A 38 -8.17 13.12 -4.35
CA GLN A 38 -7.44 12.02 -5.00
C GLN A 38 -6.07 11.77 -4.36
N LEU A 39 -5.31 12.83 -4.07
CA LEU A 39 -4.01 12.74 -3.40
C LEU A 39 -4.14 12.10 -2.01
N LEU A 40 -5.10 12.57 -1.19
CA LEU A 40 -5.33 12.05 0.15
C LEU A 40 -5.77 10.58 0.13
N HIS A 41 -6.62 10.21 -0.82
CA HIS A 41 -6.99 8.80 -1.03
C HIS A 41 -5.78 7.94 -1.39
N THR A 42 -4.91 8.40 -2.30
CA THR A 42 -3.67 7.67 -2.64
C THR A 42 -2.73 7.53 -1.44
N LEU A 43 -2.64 8.54 -0.56
CA LEU A 43 -1.89 8.42 0.71
C LEU A 43 -2.53 7.39 1.65
N GLN A 44 -3.86 7.37 1.75
CA GLN A 44 -4.58 6.39 2.56
C GLN A 44 -4.29 4.97 2.07
N ASP A 45 -4.38 4.72 0.76
CA ASP A 45 -4.07 3.41 0.17
C ASP A 45 -2.67 2.93 0.54
N PHE A 46 -1.66 3.83 0.51
CA PHE A 46 -0.30 3.46 0.88
C PHE A 46 -0.24 2.90 2.31
N TYR A 47 -0.78 3.64 3.28
CA TYR A 47 -0.69 3.24 4.68
C TYR A 47 -1.64 2.08 5.01
N SER A 48 -2.74 1.93 4.26
CA SER A 48 -3.69 0.84 4.45
C SER A 48 -3.23 -0.48 3.85
N HIS A 49 -2.57 -0.44 2.69
CA HIS A 49 -2.31 -1.63 1.86
C HIS A 49 -0.84 -1.99 1.72
N SER A 50 0.06 -1.27 2.41
CA SER A 50 1.46 -1.66 2.57
C SER A 50 1.75 -2.24 3.94
N ASN A 51 2.94 -2.82 4.11
CA ASN A 51 3.49 -3.22 5.40
C ASN A 51 4.20 -2.08 6.17
N TRP A 52 4.01 -0.80 5.80
CA TRP A 52 4.76 0.32 6.41
C TRP A 52 4.65 0.36 7.93
N VAL A 53 3.43 0.24 8.45
CA VAL A 53 3.15 0.29 9.89
C VAL A 53 3.67 -0.98 10.58
N GLU A 54 3.52 -2.13 9.93
CA GLU A 54 3.97 -3.44 10.39
C GLU A 54 5.49 -3.53 10.48
N MET A 55 6.24 -2.81 9.64
CA MET A 55 7.69 -2.62 9.79
C MET A 55 8.08 -1.79 11.04
N GLY A 56 7.11 -1.35 11.83
CA GLY A 56 7.32 -0.50 13.01
C GLY A 56 7.64 0.95 12.67
N LYS A 57 7.43 1.38 11.42
CA LYS A 57 7.66 2.77 11.01
C LYS A 57 6.56 3.67 11.58
N LYS A 58 6.97 4.70 12.32
CA LYS A 58 6.06 5.67 12.96
C LYS A 58 6.08 7.05 12.29
N SER A 59 7.09 7.31 11.47
CA SER A 59 7.23 8.55 10.72
C SER A 59 6.60 8.44 9.34
N ILE A 60 6.33 9.60 8.74
CA ILE A 60 5.92 9.71 7.34
C ILE A 60 7.02 9.15 6.45
N TYR A 61 6.65 8.39 5.42
CA TYR A 61 7.58 8.00 4.38
C TYR A 61 7.82 9.18 3.42
N LEU A 62 8.83 10.00 3.71
CA LEU A 62 9.05 11.26 2.99
C LEU A 62 9.32 11.06 1.49
N HIS A 63 9.91 9.93 1.08
CA HIS A 63 10.17 9.59 -0.31
C HIS A 63 8.93 9.65 -1.22
N LEU A 64 7.72 9.48 -0.66
CA LEU A 64 6.47 9.58 -1.41
C LEU A 64 6.32 10.93 -2.12
N LEU A 65 6.72 12.03 -1.49
CA LEU A 65 6.62 13.38 -2.07
C LEU A 65 7.99 14.03 -2.32
N GLN A 66 9.07 13.50 -1.74
CA GLN A 66 10.42 14.06 -1.81
C GLN A 66 11.39 13.02 -2.43
N PRO A 67 11.63 13.03 -3.75
CA PRO A 67 12.46 12.03 -4.43
C PRO A 67 13.87 11.85 -3.88
N GLU A 68 14.40 12.89 -3.27
CA GLU A 68 15.75 12.99 -2.73
C GLU A 68 15.89 12.22 -1.41
N GLU A 69 14.77 11.97 -0.72
CA GLU A 69 14.74 11.18 0.50
C GLU A 69 14.99 9.70 0.19
N PRO A 70 15.61 8.92 1.09
CA PRO A 70 15.93 7.52 0.83
C PRO A 70 14.69 6.64 0.59
N ALA A 71 14.73 5.85 -0.48
CA ALA A 71 13.71 4.85 -0.76
C ALA A 71 13.94 3.57 0.07
N VAL A 72 12.85 2.99 0.58
CA VAL A 72 12.85 1.63 1.14
C VAL A 72 12.79 0.62 0.00
N PRO A 73 13.67 -0.39 -0.01
CA PRO A 73 13.66 -1.40 -1.07
C PRO A 73 12.33 -2.16 -1.09
N VAL A 74 11.79 -2.39 -2.29
CA VAL A 74 10.54 -3.13 -2.50
C VAL A 74 10.84 -4.62 -2.67
N ALA A 75 9.98 -5.48 -2.13
CA ALA A 75 10.07 -6.93 -2.30
C ALA A 75 9.97 -7.30 -3.78
N LYS A 76 10.87 -8.15 -4.29
CA LYS A 76 10.83 -8.59 -5.69
C LYS A 76 9.67 -9.56 -5.92
N GLU A 77 9.23 -9.71 -7.17
CA GLU A 77 8.11 -10.58 -7.56
C GLU A 77 8.21 -12.02 -6.99
N ASN A 78 9.41 -12.59 -6.97
CA ASN A 78 9.68 -13.94 -6.47
C ASN A 78 9.97 -14.01 -4.96
N THR A 79 9.96 -12.89 -4.25
CA THR A 79 10.16 -12.82 -2.80
C THR A 79 8.79 -12.97 -2.12
N PRO A 80 8.50 -14.09 -1.43
CA PRO A 80 7.25 -14.24 -0.70
C PRO A 80 7.15 -13.18 0.40
N THR A 81 5.94 -12.68 0.63
CA THR A 81 5.68 -11.63 1.62
C THR A 81 4.54 -11.95 2.58
N CYS A 82 3.62 -12.83 2.20
CA CYS A 82 2.52 -13.31 3.04
C CYS A 82 2.42 -14.84 3.08
N VAL A 83 1.74 -15.32 4.11
CA VAL A 83 1.30 -16.72 4.30
C VAL A 83 -0.22 -16.81 4.27
N ASP A 84 -0.74 -18.04 4.16
CA ASP A 84 -2.17 -18.27 4.21
C ASP A 84 -2.75 -17.92 5.59
N CYS A 85 -3.83 -17.14 5.58
CA CYS A 85 -4.67 -16.94 6.74
C CYS A 85 -5.63 -18.09 6.99
N PHE A 86 -5.71 -18.47 8.27
CA PHE A 86 -6.66 -19.46 8.77
C PHE A 86 -7.72 -18.85 9.69
N THR A 87 -7.67 -17.53 9.94
CA THR A 87 -8.63 -16.81 10.77
C THR A 87 -9.48 -15.86 9.92
N PRO A 88 -10.75 -15.61 10.29
CA PRO A 88 -11.61 -14.67 9.54
C PRO A 88 -11.06 -13.25 9.46
N THR A 89 -10.30 -12.83 10.48
CA THR A 89 -9.73 -11.47 10.58
C THR A 89 -8.36 -11.34 9.91
N CYS A 90 -7.83 -12.43 9.36
CA CYS A 90 -6.52 -12.51 8.72
C CYS A 90 -5.39 -11.69 9.38
N ARG A 91 -5.34 -11.68 10.72
CA ARG A 91 -4.30 -10.93 11.43
C ARG A 91 -2.94 -11.61 11.26
N ASN A 92 -1.89 -10.81 11.09
CA ASN A 92 -0.50 -11.24 11.05
C ASN A 92 -0.19 -12.24 9.92
N ASN A 93 -0.72 -11.99 8.73
CA ASN A 93 -0.45 -12.81 7.54
C ASN A 93 0.85 -12.47 6.82
N LEU A 94 1.45 -11.32 7.13
CA LEU A 94 2.79 -10.95 6.71
C LEU A 94 3.83 -11.92 7.30
N LEU A 95 4.84 -12.26 6.50
CA LEU A 95 5.97 -13.04 6.99
C LEU A 95 6.69 -12.28 8.13
N PRO A 96 7.06 -12.96 9.23
CA PRO A 96 7.70 -12.31 10.38
C PRO A 96 8.94 -11.49 10.04
N ALA A 97 9.71 -11.90 9.03
CA ALA A 97 10.89 -11.17 8.58
C ALA A 97 10.58 -9.76 8.03
N LEU A 98 9.35 -9.52 7.56
CA LEU A 98 8.87 -8.25 6.98
C LEU A 98 8.03 -7.41 7.94
N ALA A 99 7.56 -8.01 9.04
CA ALA A 99 6.71 -7.38 10.04
C ALA A 99 7.42 -7.15 11.38
N ASN A 100 8.71 -7.51 11.48
CA ASN A 100 9.49 -7.35 12.71
C ASN A 100 10.42 -6.14 12.60
N PRO A 101 10.28 -5.12 13.48
CA PRO A 101 11.20 -3.98 13.54
C PRO A 101 12.65 -4.36 13.83
N GLN A 102 12.87 -5.51 14.49
CA GLN A 102 14.18 -6.11 14.77
C GLN A 102 14.61 -7.14 13.70
N GLY A 103 13.80 -7.34 12.66
CA GLY A 103 14.11 -8.24 11.54
C GLY A 103 15.13 -7.65 10.57
N ASN A 104 15.86 -8.53 9.87
CA ASN A 104 16.93 -8.12 8.96
C ASN A 104 16.43 -7.61 7.59
N ALA A 105 15.16 -7.80 7.26
CA ALA A 105 14.59 -7.50 5.94
C ALA A 105 13.60 -6.33 6.01
N HIS A 106 14.10 -5.11 5.80
CA HIS A 106 13.26 -3.91 5.62
C HIS A 106 12.77 -3.80 4.18
N LEU A 107 11.98 -4.77 3.72
CA LEU A 107 11.38 -4.73 2.38
C LEU A 107 9.94 -4.22 2.46
N LEU A 108 9.62 -3.27 1.60
CA LEU A 108 8.26 -2.79 1.38
C LEU A 108 7.50 -3.80 0.50
N THR A 109 6.27 -4.13 0.88
CA THR A 109 5.33 -4.92 0.07
C THR A 109 3.96 -4.26 0.13
N THR A 110 3.13 -4.49 -0.88
CA THR A 110 1.73 -4.03 -0.91
C THR A 110 0.79 -5.16 -1.31
N GLY A 111 -0.50 -4.93 -1.07
CA GLY A 111 -1.55 -5.81 -1.54
C GLY A 111 -1.66 -5.84 -3.07
N TYR A 112 -1.92 -7.03 -3.62
CA TYR A 112 -2.33 -7.23 -4.99
C TYR A 112 -3.85 -7.27 -5.08
N VAL A 113 -4.42 -6.58 -6.08
CA VAL A 113 -5.87 -6.60 -6.36
C VAL A 113 -6.20 -7.62 -7.43
N SER A 114 -7.48 -7.96 -7.58
CA SER A 114 -7.96 -8.95 -8.55
C SER A 114 -7.64 -8.65 -10.02
N HIS A 115 -7.41 -7.39 -10.38
CA HIS A 115 -7.02 -6.98 -11.73
C HIS A 115 -5.51 -7.13 -12.00
N SER A 116 -4.73 -7.43 -10.96
CA SER A 116 -3.29 -7.69 -11.04
C SER A 116 -3.02 -9.19 -10.92
N LYS A 117 -2.03 -9.70 -11.65
CA LYS A 117 -1.62 -11.10 -11.53
C LYS A 117 -0.83 -11.26 -10.22
N LYS A 118 -1.49 -11.68 -9.15
CA LYS A 118 -0.85 -11.94 -7.85
C LYS A 118 0.19 -13.07 -7.95
N PRO A 119 1.49 -12.81 -7.71
CA PRO A 119 2.51 -13.85 -7.64
C PRO A 119 2.33 -14.75 -6.41
N LYS A 120 2.90 -15.96 -6.47
CA LYS A 120 2.80 -16.93 -5.36
C LYS A 120 3.47 -16.38 -4.10
N GLY A 121 2.77 -16.43 -2.98
CA GLY A 121 3.29 -15.96 -1.69
C GLY A 121 3.21 -14.45 -1.50
N LYS A 122 2.63 -13.70 -2.45
CA LYS A 122 2.38 -12.27 -2.31
C LYS A 122 1.04 -12.01 -1.63
N CYS A 123 1.03 -10.92 -0.88
CA CYS A 123 -0.14 -10.46 -0.16
C CYS A 123 -1.21 -9.98 -1.13
N SER A 124 -2.45 -10.34 -0.86
CA SER A 124 -3.58 -9.69 -1.50
C SER A 124 -3.89 -8.37 -0.82
N HIS A 125 -4.64 -7.52 -1.51
CA HIS A 125 -5.20 -6.32 -0.91
C HIS A 125 -6.20 -6.69 0.19
N GLY A 126 -7.01 -7.72 -0.04
CA GLY A 126 -8.03 -8.17 0.90
C GLY A 126 -9.31 -7.37 0.81
N GLY A 127 -10.29 -7.75 1.64
CA GLY A 127 -11.64 -7.19 1.59
C GLY A 127 -12.56 -7.88 0.59
N VAL A 128 -13.87 -7.81 0.82
CA VAL A 128 -14.88 -8.64 0.11
C VAL A 128 -14.87 -8.53 -1.42
N MET A 129 -14.39 -7.40 -1.96
CA MET A 129 -14.30 -7.17 -3.41
C MET A 129 -13.01 -7.70 -4.04
N ASP A 130 -11.99 -8.03 -3.24
CA ASP A 130 -10.73 -8.56 -3.75
C ASP A 130 -10.76 -10.09 -3.83
N ARG A 131 -11.13 -10.64 -4.99
CA ARG A 131 -11.07 -12.08 -5.26
C ARG A 131 -9.66 -12.67 -5.16
N SER A 132 -8.60 -11.86 -5.26
CA SER A 132 -7.24 -12.36 -5.12
C SER A 132 -6.96 -12.90 -3.71
N GLN A 133 -7.73 -12.46 -2.71
CA GLN A 133 -7.63 -12.92 -1.31
C GLN A 133 -7.83 -14.44 -1.14
N TYR A 134 -8.48 -15.10 -2.11
CA TYR A 134 -8.72 -16.55 -2.08
C TYR A 134 -7.57 -17.38 -2.68
N LEU A 135 -6.65 -16.72 -3.40
CA LEU A 135 -5.44 -17.34 -3.93
C LEU A 135 -4.40 -17.52 -2.81
N ASN A 136 -3.52 -18.52 -2.93
CA ASN A 136 -2.45 -18.81 -1.96
C ASN A 136 -1.68 -17.56 -1.52
N ALA A 137 -1.24 -17.57 -0.25
CA ALA A 137 -1.15 -16.39 0.60
C ALA A 137 -2.53 -15.71 0.75
N ARG A 138 -3.49 -16.49 1.27
CA ARG A 138 -4.89 -16.11 1.48
C ARG A 138 -5.07 -14.99 2.50
N GLY A 139 -6.13 -14.21 2.31
CA GLY A 139 -6.47 -13.00 3.08
C GLY A 139 -5.87 -11.75 2.46
N GLY A 140 -5.38 -10.78 3.24
CA GLY A 140 -4.76 -9.57 2.67
C GLY A 140 -4.09 -8.65 3.67
N ILE A 141 -3.43 -7.61 3.18
CA ILE A 141 -2.92 -6.50 4.00
C ILE A 141 -3.93 -5.35 3.86
N ASN A 142 -5.05 -5.43 4.58
CA ASN A 142 -6.07 -4.39 4.57
C ASN A 142 -6.22 -3.72 5.94
N LYS A 143 -6.13 -2.39 5.97
CA LYS A 143 -6.38 -1.56 7.18
C LYS A 143 -7.41 -0.44 6.93
N ASP A 144 -8.21 -0.54 5.86
CA ASP A 144 -9.26 0.43 5.53
C ASP A 144 -10.44 0.39 6.50
N SER A 145 -10.66 -0.76 7.14
CA SER A 145 -11.78 -0.99 8.02
C SER A 145 -11.35 -1.77 9.26
N THR A 146 -11.97 -1.44 10.39
CA THR A 146 -11.86 -2.25 11.62
C THR A 146 -12.78 -3.46 11.60
N SER A 147 -13.61 -3.62 10.56
CA SER A 147 -14.53 -4.75 10.46
C SER A 147 -13.76 -6.04 10.11
N PRO A 148 -14.01 -7.13 10.84
CA PRO A 148 -13.32 -8.41 10.64
C PRO A 148 -13.64 -9.06 9.29
N LEU A 149 -14.59 -8.53 8.52
CA LEU A 149 -14.98 -9.02 7.20
C LEU A 149 -14.08 -8.49 6.07
N PHE A 150 -13.24 -7.49 6.35
CA PHE A 150 -12.50 -6.77 5.33
C PHE A 150 -10.99 -7.00 5.38
N SER A 151 -10.54 -8.11 5.97
CA SER A 151 -9.12 -8.48 6.12
C SER A 151 -8.69 -9.50 5.08
#